data_AF-A0A2S9G3F0-F1
#
_entry.id   AF-A0A2S9G3F0-F1
#
_cell.length_a   1.000
_cell.length_b   1.000
_cell.length_c   1.000
_cell.angle_alpha   90.00
_cell.angle_beta   90.00
_cell.angle_gamma   90.00
#
_symmetry.space_group_name_H-M   'P 1'
#
loop_
_entity.id
_entity.type
_entity.pdbx_description
1 polymer ?
#
loop_
_entity_poly.entity_id
_entity_poly.type
_entity_poly.pdbx_seq_one_letter_code
_entity_poly.pdbx_strand_id
1 'polypeptide(L)'
;RKINGRYAAMSRSDRESNTVAFADHLSVWPTASPCQQPIEAWGTLQLGNCGPPIETDAGWLVLTHGVGPMRTYSIGAILLDLDDP
;
A
#
# COMPACT_ATOMS: atom_id res chain seq x y z
N ARG A 1 11.97 3.82 -7.89
CA ARG A 1 12.48 5.15 -8.28
C ARG A 1 11.77 6.24 -7.48
N LYS A 2 12.18 7.51 -7.57
CA LYS A 2 11.35 8.63 -7.09
C LYS A 2 10.14 8.82 -8.02
N ILE A 3 9.02 9.28 -7.49
CA ILE A 3 7.79 9.57 -8.23
C ILE A 3 7.54 11.08 -8.12
N ASN A 4 7.47 11.76 -9.27
CA ASN A 4 7.36 13.23 -9.31
C ASN A 4 8.40 13.96 -8.42
N GLY A 5 9.65 13.46 -8.41
CA GLY A 5 10.76 14.04 -7.64
C GLY A 5 10.80 13.69 -6.14
N ARG A 6 9.79 12.98 -5.63
CA ARG A 6 9.64 12.61 -4.20
C ARG A 6 9.91 11.13 -3.95
N TYR A 7 10.32 10.80 -2.73
CA TYR A 7 10.32 9.42 -2.26
C TYR A 7 8.88 8.97 -2.03
N ALA A 8 8.60 7.70 -2.30
CA ALA A 8 7.30 7.07 -2.06
C ALA A 8 7.50 5.79 -1.25
N ALA A 9 6.59 5.50 -0.34
CA ALA A 9 6.60 4.27 0.45
C ALA A 9 5.17 3.77 0.70
N MET A 10 5.00 2.45 0.64
CA MET A 10 3.83 1.81 1.21
C MET A 10 3.89 1.95 2.74
N SER A 11 2.74 2.20 3.34
CA SER A 11 2.60 2.23 4.79
C SER A 11 1.22 1.72 5.22
N ARG A 12 1.02 1.64 6.52
CA ARG A 12 -0.26 1.31 7.16
C ARG A 12 -0.47 2.24 8.36
N SER A 13 -0.48 3.53 8.07
CA SER A 13 -0.41 4.61 9.07
C SER A 13 -1.60 4.64 10.01
N ASP A 14 -2.78 4.25 9.53
CA ASP A 14 -4.01 4.10 10.30
C ASP A 14 -4.12 2.74 11.03
N ARG A 15 -3.09 1.88 10.86
CA ARG A 15 -3.03 0.50 11.34
C ARG A 15 -4.02 -0.46 10.69
N GLU A 16 -4.73 -0.08 9.62
CA GLU A 16 -5.75 -0.90 8.99
C GLU A 16 -5.64 -0.95 7.47
N SER A 17 -5.49 0.20 6.80
CA SER A 17 -5.49 0.35 5.35
C SER A 17 -4.08 0.34 4.77
N ASN A 18 -3.93 -0.09 3.52
CA ASN A 18 -2.71 0.24 2.79
C ASN A 18 -2.77 1.71 2.38
N THR A 19 -1.69 2.43 2.67
CA THR A 19 -1.54 3.84 2.31
C THR A 19 -0.23 4.06 1.55
N VAL A 20 -0.21 5.10 0.73
CA VAL A 20 1.01 5.62 0.11
C VAL A 20 1.41 6.90 0.81
N ALA A 21 2.66 6.98 1.24
CA ALA A 21 3.25 8.17 1.82
C ALA A 21 4.29 8.76 0.85
N PHE A 22 4.39 10.09 0.81
CA PHE A 22 5.41 10.80 0.05
C PHE A 22 6.30 11.64 0.96
N ALA A 23 7.57 11.75 0.60
CA ALA A 23 8.56 12.52 1.35
C ALA A 23 9.60 13.19 0.44
N ASP A 24 10.02 14.39 0.81
CA ASP A 24 11.19 15.06 0.20
C ASP A 24 12.51 14.56 0.81
N HIS A 25 12.47 14.14 2.08
CA HIS A 25 13.60 13.61 2.85
C HIS A 25 13.25 12.26 3.48
N LEU A 26 14.14 11.28 3.39
CA LEU A 26 13.90 9.89 3.84
C LEU A 26 13.53 9.75 5.32
N SER A 27 13.89 10.72 6.16
CA SER A 27 13.63 10.69 7.60
C SER A 27 12.30 11.33 8.02
N VAL A 28 11.56 11.97 7.11
CA VAL A 28 10.35 12.74 7.44
C VAL A 28 9.21 12.39 6.48
N TRP A 29 8.17 11.72 7.01
CA TRP A 29 7.00 11.28 6.26
C TRP A 29 5.74 11.94 6.85
N PRO A 30 5.34 13.12 6.35
CA PRO A 30 4.35 13.97 7.03
C PRO A 30 2.91 13.50 6.85
N THR A 31 2.59 12.85 5.74
CA THR A 31 1.23 12.42 5.40
C THR A 31 1.27 11.09 4.65
N ALA A 32 0.15 10.37 4.73
CA ALA A 32 -0.10 9.16 3.96
C ALA A 32 -1.57 9.14 3.53
N SER A 33 -1.82 8.72 2.29
CA SER A 33 -3.16 8.65 1.70
C SER A 33 -3.55 7.19 1.48
N PRO A 34 -4.79 6.78 1.78
CA PRO A 34 -5.23 5.40 1.56
C PRO A 34 -5.31 5.05 0.08
N CYS A 35 -4.76 3.89 -0.28
CA CYS A 35 -4.87 3.31 -1.63
C CYS A 35 -5.64 1.98 -1.64
N GLN A 36 -5.82 1.32 -0.48
CA GLN A 36 -6.68 0.14 -0.33
C GLN A 36 -7.28 0.07 1.07
N GLN A 37 -8.60 -0.04 1.17
CA GLN A 37 -9.35 -0.13 2.43
C GLN A 37 -9.96 -1.53 2.66
N PRO A 38 -10.16 -1.96 3.92
CA PRO A 38 -10.64 -3.30 4.28
C PRO A 38 -12.16 -3.47 4.05
N ILE A 39 -12.60 -3.39 2.80
CA ILE A 39 -14.04 -3.50 2.44
C ILE A 39 -14.48 -4.94 2.13
N GLU A 40 -13.52 -5.84 1.91
CA GLU A 40 -13.79 -7.22 1.54
C GLU A 40 -13.74 -8.17 2.75
N ALA A 41 -14.58 -9.20 2.75
CA ALA A 41 -14.66 -10.15 3.87
C ALA A 41 -13.30 -10.82 4.19
N TRP A 42 -12.47 -11.09 3.18
CA TRP A 42 -11.17 -11.72 3.36
C TRP A 42 -10.10 -10.80 4.00
N GLY A 43 -10.35 -9.49 4.05
CA GLY A 43 -9.42 -8.49 4.58
C GLY A 43 -10.07 -7.50 5.55
N THR A 44 -11.27 -7.81 6.06
CA THR A 44 -12.13 -6.84 6.78
C THR A 44 -11.55 -6.32 8.09
N LEU A 45 -10.55 -6.98 8.68
CA LEU A 45 -9.91 -6.52 9.92
C LEU A 45 -8.69 -5.65 9.64
N GLN A 46 -7.91 -5.99 8.61
CA GLN A 46 -6.62 -5.35 8.36
C GLN A 46 -6.08 -5.73 6.98
N LEU A 47 -5.38 -4.78 6.35
CA LEU A 47 -4.63 -4.97 5.11
C LEU A 47 -3.15 -4.61 5.30
N GLY A 48 -2.29 -5.10 4.43
CA GLY A 48 -0.86 -4.76 4.44
C GLY A 48 -0.13 -5.06 3.15
N ASN A 49 0.90 -4.29 2.81
CA ASN A 49 1.83 -4.69 1.76
C ASN A 49 2.72 -5.85 2.23
N CYS A 50 3.08 -6.74 1.31
CA CYS A 50 3.95 -7.89 1.57
C CYS A 50 5.43 -7.62 1.22
N GLY A 51 5.73 -6.45 0.65
CA GLY A 51 7.05 -6.11 0.18
C GLY A 51 7.08 -4.82 -0.63
N PRO A 52 8.21 -4.52 -1.28
CA PRO A 52 8.32 -3.38 -2.18
C PRO A 52 7.40 -3.56 -3.40
N PRO A 53 6.71 -2.50 -3.85
CA PRO A 53 6.00 -2.50 -5.13
C PRO A 53 6.91 -2.87 -6.30
N ILE A 54 6.37 -3.62 -7.25
CA ILE A 54 7.06 -4.04 -8.48
C ILE A 54 6.63 -3.11 -9.62
N GLU A 55 7.59 -2.44 -10.24
CA GLU A 55 7.33 -1.57 -11.39
C GLU A 55 7.02 -2.42 -12.63
N THR A 56 5.94 -2.10 -13.34
CA THR A 56 5.54 -2.75 -14.60
C THR A 56 5.02 -1.69 -15.58
N ASP A 57 4.90 -2.04 -16.86
CA ASP A 57 4.33 -1.13 -17.87
C ASP A 57 2.86 -0.78 -17.60
N ALA A 58 2.17 -1.55 -16.76
CA ALA A 58 0.77 -1.34 -16.41
C ALA A 58 0.56 -0.56 -15.10
N GLY A 59 1.61 -0.35 -14.30
CA GLY A 59 1.48 0.18 -12.95
C GLY A 59 2.47 -0.40 -11.94
N TRP A 60 2.35 0.05 -10.70
CA TRP A 60 3.01 -0.57 -9.54
C TRP A 60 2.18 -1.75 -9.06
N LEU A 61 2.66 -2.97 -9.31
CA LEU A 61 2.07 -4.17 -8.75
C LEU A 61 2.48 -4.30 -7.28
N VAL A 62 1.50 -4.24 -6.38
CA VAL A 62 1.72 -4.41 -4.94
C VAL A 62 1.07 -5.71 -4.48
N LEU A 63 1.89 -6.63 -3.99
CA LEU A 63 1.38 -7.79 -3.27
C LEU A 63 0.93 -7.35 -1.87
N THR A 64 -0.30 -7.71 -1.51
CA THR A 64 -0.90 -7.35 -0.23
C THR A 64 -1.37 -8.59 0.52
N HIS A 65 -1.51 -8.48 1.83
CA HIS A 65 -2.22 -9.44 2.65
C HIS A 65 -3.46 -8.79 3.25
N GLY A 66 -4.48 -9.61 3.50
CA GLY A 66 -5.68 -9.24 4.23
C GLY A 66 -5.90 -10.21 5.38
N VAL A 67 -6.45 -9.67 6.47
CA VAL A 67 -6.82 -10.42 7.66
C VAL A 67 -8.35 -10.47 7.74
N GLY A 68 -8.90 -11.65 7.50
CA GLY A 68 -10.33 -11.92 7.56
C GLY A 68 -10.79 -12.47 8.91
N PRO A 69 -12.02 -13.01 8.99
CA PRO A 69 -12.54 -13.70 10.16
C PRO A 69 -11.56 -14.74 10.70
N MET A 70 -11.58 -14.91 12.03
CA MET A 70 -10.69 -15.82 12.75
C MET A 70 -9.19 -15.55 12.51
N ARG A 71 -8.84 -14.33 12.08
CA ARG A 71 -7.47 -13.92 11.71
C ARG A 71 -6.88 -14.78 10.60
N THR A 72 -7.71 -15.19 9.64
CA THR A 72 -7.24 -15.90 8.46
C THR A 72 -6.49 -14.92 7.55
N TYR A 73 -5.22 -15.20 7.27
CA TYR A 73 -4.40 -14.40 6.36
C TYR A 73 -4.57 -14.90 4.93
N SER A 74 -4.86 -13.97 4.01
CA SER A 74 -4.91 -14.23 2.57
C SER A 74 -4.00 -13.27 1.84
N ILE A 75 -3.46 -13.70 0.68
CA ILE A 75 -2.68 -12.85 -0.21
C ILE A 75 -3.56 -12.33 -1.34
N GLY A 76 -3.39 -11.06 -1.67
CA GLY A 76 -3.99 -10.40 -2.83
C GLY A 76 -2.97 -9.54 -3.55
N ALA A 77 -3.46 -8.79 -4.54
CA ALA A 77 -2.66 -7.82 -5.26
C ALA A 77 -3.53 -6.60 -5.62
N ILE A 78 -2.88 -5.44 -5.66
CA ILE A 78 -3.44 -4.21 -6.23
C ILE A 78 -2.46 -3.68 -7.27
N LEU A 79 -2.99 -2.94 -8.24
CA LEU A 79 -2.21 -2.24 -9.26
C LEU A 79 -2.43 -0.75 -9.07
N LEU A 80 -1.37 -0.02 -8.76
CA LEU A 80 -1.40 1.43 -8.57
C LEU A 80 -0.85 2.14 -9.80
N ASP A 81 -1.31 3.37 -10.05
CA ASP A 81 -0.83 4.19 -11.18
C ASP A 81 0.67 4.52 -11.04
N LEU A 82 1.40 4.59 -12.15
CA LEU A 82 2.86 4.81 -12.13
C LEU A 82 3.26 6.18 -11.58
N ASP A 83 2.45 7.20 -11.85
CA ASP A 83 2.74 8.60 -11.55
C ASP A 83 1.92 9.12 -10.36
N ASP A 84 0.77 8.50 -10.06
CA ASP A 84 -0.09 8.82 -8.90
C ASP A 84 -0.57 7.55 -8.14
N PRO A 85 0.34 6.84 -7.45
CA PRO A 85 0.03 5.58 -6.76
C PRO A 85 -0.80 5.71 -5.47
#